data_AF-A0A0Q6UXY7-F1
#
_entry.id   AF-A0A0Q6UXY7-F1
#
_cell.length_a   1.000
_cell.length_b   1.000
_cell.length_c   1.000
_cell.angle_alpha   90.00
_cell.angle_beta   90.00
_cell.angle_gamma   90.00
#
_symmetry.space_group_name_H-M   'P 1'
#
loop_
_entity.id
_entity.type
_entity.pdbx_description
1 polymer ?
#
loop_
_entity_poly.entity_id
_entity_poly.type
_entity_poly.pdbx_seq_one_letter_code
_entity_poly.pdbx_strand_id
1 'polypeptide(L)'
;MILELDAALTQSLLARAKAAGQTVEEYALDILRRAVEEPGLQDNEAQWTGARGDGSGERDAAYWRELEAICDEADQTGGIPWEQVEARLLNFGQKR
;
A
#
# COMPACT_ATOMS: atom_id res chain seq x y z
N MET A 1 -13.31 -15.58 3.88
CA MET A 1 -12.89 -14.19 3.58
C MET A 1 -12.80 -14.07 2.07
N ILE A 2 -13.39 -13.05 1.46
CA ILE A 2 -13.34 -12.83 0.00
C ILE A 2 -12.52 -11.57 -0.21
N LEU A 3 -11.48 -11.65 -1.05
CA LEU A 3 -10.64 -10.51 -1.42
C LEU A 3 -11.00 -10.13 -2.86
N GLU A 4 -11.43 -8.90 -3.05
CA GLU A 4 -11.65 -8.34 -4.39
C GLU A 4 -10.33 -7.75 -4.89
N LEU A 5 -9.86 -8.26 -6.02
CA LEU A 5 -8.61 -7.85 -6.66
C LEU A 5 -8.94 -7.26 -8.02
N ASP A 6 -8.21 -6.21 -8.42
CA ASP A 6 -8.35 -5.69 -9.77
C ASP A 6 -7.80 -6.69 -10.82
N ALA A 7 -8.17 -6.46 -12.08
CA ALA A 7 -7.82 -7.35 -13.18
C ALA A 7 -6.31 -7.42 -13.44
N ALA A 8 -5.57 -6.31 -13.27
CA ALA A 8 -4.13 -6.28 -13.49
C ALA A 8 -3.38 -7.03 -12.37
N LEU A 9 -3.81 -6.85 -11.13
CA LEU A 9 -3.28 -7.58 -9.97
C LEU A 9 -3.54 -9.07 -10.08
N THR A 10 -4.75 -9.45 -10.55
CA THR A 10 -5.11 -10.86 -10.80
C THR A 10 -4.19 -11.51 -11.84
N GLN A 11 -3.91 -10.83 -12.95
CA GLN A 11 -3.00 -11.35 -13.99
C GLN A 11 -1.55 -11.46 -13.48
N SER A 12 -1.10 -10.50 -12.68
CA SER A 12 0.23 -10.52 -12.07
C SER A 12 0.39 -11.68 -11.09
N LEU A 13 -0.61 -11.90 -10.22
CA LEU A 13 -0.65 -13.03 -9.28
C LEU A 13 -0.68 -14.37 -10.01
N LEU A 14 -1.49 -14.49 -11.07
CA LEU A 14 -1.56 -15.70 -11.89
C LEU A 14 -0.20 -16.04 -12.51
N ALA A 15 0.48 -15.05 -13.10
CA ALA A 15 1.79 -15.26 -13.72
C ALA A 15 2.84 -15.71 -12.70
N ARG A 16 2.83 -15.10 -11.50
CA ARG A 16 3.79 -15.41 -10.43
C ARG A 16 3.51 -16.77 -9.77
N ALA A 17 2.25 -17.10 -9.50
CA ALA A 17 1.85 -18.41 -8.99
C ALA A 17 2.26 -19.53 -9.96
N LYS A 18 2.02 -19.33 -11.26
CA LYS A 18 2.45 -20.27 -12.30
C LYS A 18 3.97 -20.43 -12.35
N ALA A 19 4.73 -19.34 -12.21
CA ALA A 19 6.20 -19.38 -12.17
C ALA A 19 6.72 -20.12 -10.92
N ALA A 20 6.01 -20.02 -9.80
CA ALA A 20 6.30 -20.74 -8.57
C ALA A 20 5.80 -22.21 -8.57
N GLY A 21 5.07 -22.64 -9.61
CA GLY A 21 4.47 -23.97 -9.68
C GLY A 21 3.33 -24.19 -8.68
N GLN A 22 2.74 -23.11 -8.17
CA GLN A 22 1.68 -23.12 -7.17
C GLN A 22 0.33 -22.70 -7.77
N THR A 23 -0.76 -23.02 -7.07
CA THR A 23 -2.06 -22.41 -7.38
C THR A 23 -2.09 -20.95 -6.92
N VAL A 24 -2.98 -20.15 -7.51
CA VAL A 24 -3.11 -18.72 -7.17
C VAL A 24 -3.47 -18.51 -5.70
N GLU A 25 -4.35 -19.37 -5.16
CA GLU A 25 -4.78 -19.30 -3.77
C GLU A 25 -3.64 -19.65 -2.80
N GLU A 26 -2.89 -20.72 -3.06
CA GLU A 26 -1.73 -21.10 -2.24
C GLU A 26 -0.65 -20.01 -2.26
N TYR A 27 -0.37 -19.44 -3.43
CA TYR A 27 0.59 -18.35 -3.59
C TYR A 27 0.15 -17.08 -2.85
N ALA A 28 -1.14 -16.72 -2.92
CA ALA A 28 -1.69 -15.57 -2.20
C ALA A 28 -1.65 -15.77 -0.67
N LEU A 29 -1.96 -16.97 -0.19
CA LEU A 29 -1.89 -17.30 1.23
C LEU A 29 -0.46 -17.27 1.77
N ASP A 30 0.51 -17.75 1.00
CA ASP A 30 1.93 -17.71 1.38
C ASP A 30 2.44 -16.27 1.50
N ILE A 31 2.07 -15.38 0.56
CA ILE A 31 2.38 -13.94 0.66
C ILE A 31 1.78 -13.33 1.92
N LEU A 32 0.49 -13.56 2.18
CA LEU A 32 -0.19 -12.99 3.34
C LEU A 32 0.41 -13.52 4.65
N ARG A 33 0.80 -14.79 4.68
CA ARG A 33 1.44 -15.40 5.84
C ARG A 33 2.79 -14.77 6.14
N ARG A 34 3.65 -14.63 5.14
CA ARG A 34 4.96 -13.97 5.27
C ARG A 34 4.83 -12.52 5.76
N ALA A 35 3.85 -11.80 5.22
CA ALA A 35 3.58 -10.42 5.63
C ALA A 35 3.12 -10.28 7.10
N VAL A 36 2.53 -11.33 7.69
CA VAL A 36 2.11 -11.36 9.10
C VAL A 36 3.23 -11.89 10.02
N GLU A 37 4.06 -12.81 9.53
CA GLU A 37 5.12 -13.46 10.30
C GLU A 37 6.38 -12.59 10.43
N GLU A 38 6.67 -11.68 9.48
CA GLU A 38 7.79 -10.75 9.58
C GLU A 38 7.38 -9.41 10.27
N PRO A 39 7.99 -9.04 11.41
CA PRO A 39 7.61 -7.84 12.18
C PRO A 39 8.13 -6.51 11.57
N GLY A 40 8.21 -6.42 10.25
CA GLY A 40 8.70 -5.26 9.51
C GLY A 40 7.68 -4.78 8.47
N LEU A 41 6.72 -3.95 8.89
CA LEU A 41 5.77 -3.30 7.97
C LEU A 41 6.50 -2.39 6.96
N GLN A 42 7.67 -1.85 7.34
CA GLN A 42 8.46 -0.92 6.52
C GLN A 42 9.21 -1.61 5.36
N ASP A 43 9.75 -2.83 5.56
CA ASP A 43 10.47 -3.54 4.49
C ASP A 43 9.53 -4.20 3.46
N ASN A 44 8.27 -4.45 3.86
CA ASN A 44 7.28 -5.11 3.01
C ASN A 44 6.60 -4.18 2.00
N GLU A 45 6.64 -2.85 2.17
CA GLU A 45 6.00 -1.90 1.23
C GLU A 45 6.55 -2.01 -0.20
N ALA A 46 7.84 -2.30 -0.34
CA ALA A 46 8.50 -2.51 -1.63
C ALA A 46 7.95 -3.73 -2.40
N GLN A 47 7.44 -4.75 -1.71
CA GLN A 47 6.90 -5.95 -2.35
C GLN A 47 5.52 -5.69 -2.98
N TRP A 48 4.77 -4.71 -2.47
CA TRP A 48 3.41 -4.38 -2.90
C TRP A 48 3.37 -3.33 -4.01
N THR A 49 4.37 -2.46 -4.10
CA THR A 49 4.44 -1.38 -5.10
C THR A 49 4.98 -1.83 -6.46
N GLY A 50 5.46 -3.08 -6.59
CA GLY A 50 5.98 -3.60 -7.85
C GLY A 50 7.26 -2.91 -8.33
N ALA A 51 7.91 -2.14 -7.47
CA ALA A 51 9.21 -1.54 -7.75
C ALA A 51 10.28 -2.63 -7.69
N ARG A 52 10.79 -3.04 -8.86
CA ARG A 52 12.12 -3.64 -8.91
C ARG A 52 13.06 -2.61 -8.28
N GLY A 53 13.80 -3.04 -7.25
CA GLY A 53 14.73 -2.17 -6.54
C GLY A 53 15.87 -1.72 -7.45
N ASP A 54 15.77 -0.51 -7.99
CA ASP A 54 16.88 0.34 -8.45
C ASP A 54 16.38 1.76 -8.77
N GLY A 55 15.97 2.53 -7.76
CA GLY A 55 15.23 3.77 -8.03
C GLY A 55 15.31 4.92 -7.03
N SER A 56 16.50 5.30 -6.58
CA SER A 56 16.85 6.59 -5.96
C SER A 56 16.47 6.84 -4.49
N GLY A 57 17.43 6.59 -3.59
CA GLY A 57 17.36 7.01 -2.18
C GLY A 57 17.19 8.54 -1.96
N GLU A 58 17.36 9.36 -3.00
CA GLU A 58 17.10 10.81 -2.92
C GLU A 58 15.62 11.17 -3.14
N ARG A 59 14.88 10.44 -3.99
CA ARG A 59 13.41 10.57 -4.06
C ARG A 59 12.75 9.97 -2.83
N ASP A 60 13.30 8.87 -2.32
CA ASP A 60 12.84 8.29 -1.06
C ASP A 60 13.05 9.27 0.10
N ALA A 61 14.20 9.95 0.16
CA ALA A 61 14.46 10.97 1.19
C ALA A 61 13.56 12.20 1.07
N ALA A 62 13.25 12.67 -0.15
CA ALA A 62 12.32 13.77 -0.34
C ALA A 62 10.90 13.39 0.10
N TYR A 63 10.45 12.18 -0.27
CA TYR A 63 9.17 11.62 0.16
C TYR A 63 9.07 11.51 1.68
N TRP A 64 10.10 11.00 2.36
CA TRP A 64 10.11 10.90 3.81
C TRP A 64 10.08 12.27 4.50
N ARG A 65 10.78 13.27 3.95
CA ARG A 65 10.71 14.65 4.47
C ARG A 65 9.34 15.29 4.30
N GLU A 66 8.66 15.01 3.18
CA GLU A 66 7.29 15.50 2.97
C GLU A 66 6.33 14.87 3.99
N LEU A 67 6.49 13.57 4.29
CA LEU A 67 5.70 12.90 5.33
C LEU A 67 5.96 13.48 6.73
N GLU A 68 7.22 13.71 7.10
CA GLU A 68 7.58 14.36 8.37
C GLU A 68 6.97 15.75 8.49
N ALA A 69 7.02 16.56 7.43
CA ALA A 69 6.44 17.90 7.43
C ALA A 69 4.91 17.89 7.63
N ILE A 70 4.21 16.91 7.03
CA ILE A 70 2.76 16.74 7.23
C ILE A 70 2.44 16.38 8.69
N CYS A 71 3.24 15.50 9.30
CA CYS A 71 3.08 15.14 10.71
C CYS A 71 3.35 16.34 11.63
N ASP A 72 4.42 17.09 11.39
CA ASP A 72 4.75 18.29 12.15
C ASP A 72 3.63 19.34 12.05
N GLU A 73 3.07 19.56 10.86
CA GLU A 73 1.95 20.47 10.66
C GLU A 73 0.68 19.97 11.38
N ALA A 74 0.41 18.67 11.35
CA ALA A 74 -0.71 18.08 12.08
C ALA A 74 -0.56 18.26 13.58
N ASP A 75 0.64 18.04 14.14
CA ASP A 75 0.92 18.27 15.56
C ASP A 75 0.74 19.75 15.94
N GLN A 76 1.13 20.68 15.06
CA GLN A 76 0.96 22.11 15.28
C GLN A 76 -0.50 22.58 15.20
N THR A 77 -1.28 22.00 14.28
CA THR A 77 -2.66 22.43 14.00
C THR A 77 -3.71 21.61 14.74
N GLY A 78 -3.30 20.53 15.40
CA GLY A 78 -4.19 19.52 16.01
C GLY A 78 -4.78 18.53 15.01
N GLY A 79 -4.31 18.55 13.75
CA GLY A 79 -4.75 17.68 12.67
C GLY A 79 -6.19 17.95 12.21
N ILE A 80 -6.71 17.06 11.37
CA ILE A 80 -8.10 17.11 10.90
C ILE A 80 -8.82 15.87 11.45
N PRO A 81 -9.97 16.01 12.14
CA PRO A 81 -10.77 14.88 12.59
C PRO A 81 -11.18 13.98 11.42
N TRP A 82 -11.13 12.67 11.64
CA TRP A 82 -11.39 11.68 10.62
C TRP A 82 -12.78 11.83 9.99
N GLU A 83 -13.78 12.19 10.79
CA GLU A 83 -15.17 12.37 10.36
C GLU A 83 -15.32 13.49 9.31
N GLN A 84 -14.47 14.53 9.37
CA GLN A 84 -14.45 15.59 8.36
C GLN A 84 -13.79 15.13 7.07
N VAL A 85 -12.75 14.31 7.15
CA VAL A 85 -12.07 13.73 5.99
C VAL A 85 -13.00 12.75 5.29
N GLU A 86 -13.63 11.85 6.06
CA GLU A 86 -14.61 10.89 5.57
C GLU A 86 -15.77 11.58 4.85
N ALA A 87 -16.37 12.60 5.46
CA ALA A 87 -17.42 13.38 4.83
C ALA A 87 -16.96 14.05 3.52
N ARG A 88 -15.71 14.52 3.44
CA ARG A 88 -15.16 15.10 2.20
C ARG A 88 -14.94 14.06 1.12
N LEU A 89 -14.44 12.88 1.47
CA LEU A 89 -14.21 11.78 0.53
C LEU A 89 -15.53 11.25 -0.04
N LEU A 90 -16.53 11.05 0.81
CA LEU A 90 -17.86 10.59 0.39
C LEU A 90 -18.56 11.57 -0.55
N ASN A 91 -18.28 12.86 -0.40
CA ASN A 91 -18.85 13.93 -1.23
C ASN A 91 -17.89 14.39 -2.34
N PHE A 92 -16.74 13.73 -2.51
CA PHE A 92 -15.73 14.13 -3.48
C PHE A 92 -16.25 13.92 -4.91
N GLY A 93 -16.25 14.98 -5.72
CA GLY A 93 -16.73 14.93 -7.11
C GLY A 93 -18.24 15.08 -7.30
N GLN A 94 -19.03 15.22 -6.24
CA GLN A 94 -20.45 15.58 -6.36
C GLN A 94 -20.58 17.10 -6.61
N LYS A 95 -21.39 17.50 -7.60
CA LYS A 95 -21.71 18.91 -7.83
C LYS A 95 -22.50 19.44 -6.62
N ARG A 96 -21.95 20.47 -5.98
CA ARG A 96 -22.59 21.23 -4.90
C ARG A 96 -23.88 21.89 -5.38
#